data_AF-A0A8D8L2B3-F1
#
_entry.id   AF-A0A8D8L2B3-F1
#
_cell.length_a   1.000
_cell.length_b   1.000
_cell.length_c   1.000
_cell.angle_alpha   90.00
_cell.angle_beta   90.00
_cell.angle_gamma   90.00
#
_symmetry.space_group_name_H-M   'P 1'
#
loop_
_entity.id
_entity.type
_entity.pdbx_description
1 polymer ?
#
loop_
_entity_poly.entity_id
_entity_poly.type
_entity_poly.pdbx_seq_one_letter_code
_entity_poly.pdbx_strand_id
1 'polypeptide(L)'
;MFLQALNGFIIILTCEGEVFFATHTIESYLGFHQSDIVHQSVYELVHSEDREELQRQLLWNTFLPTELTGIQLADALVPEKSALLDRSFTIRFRCLLDNTSGFLRLDIRGKVKVLHGQNKKIEEPPLALFAFCTPFGPPSMLEIPHKENMFKSKHKLDFSLVSMDQNIKNRCFRNDCVSIPKKRSGMA
;
A
#
# COMPACT_ATOMS: atom_id res chain seq x y z
N MET A 1 8.42 -20.64 1.91
CA MET A 1 8.41 -20.28 0.47
C MET A 1 7.24 -19.39 0.02
N PHE A 2 6.11 -19.27 0.73
CA PHE A 2 5.01 -18.41 0.28
C PHE A 2 5.25 -16.89 0.42
N LEU A 3 5.97 -16.44 1.45
CA LEU A 3 6.14 -15.00 1.73
C LEU A 3 7.11 -14.28 0.79
N GLN A 4 8.07 -14.99 0.18
CA GLN A 4 8.99 -14.41 -0.81
C GLN A 4 8.31 -14.11 -2.15
N ALA A 5 7.19 -14.77 -2.47
CA ALA A 5 6.43 -14.51 -3.71
C ALA A 5 5.48 -13.29 -3.59
N LEU A 6 5.27 -12.81 -2.37
CA LEU A 6 4.55 -11.60 -2.08
C LEU A 6 5.61 -10.49 -2.03
N ASN A 7 5.68 -9.64 -3.06
CA ASN A 7 6.64 -8.54 -3.16
C ASN A 7 6.37 -7.46 -2.09
N GLY A 8 6.47 -7.82 -0.82
CA GLY A 8 6.07 -7.05 0.34
C GLY A 8 6.15 -7.86 1.64
N PHE A 9 5.42 -7.39 2.65
CA PHE A 9 5.34 -8.03 3.96
C PHE A 9 3.92 -7.92 4.51
N ILE A 10 3.57 -8.80 5.45
CA ILE A 10 2.27 -8.76 6.13
C ILE A 10 2.45 -8.07 7.48
N ILE A 11 1.49 -7.24 7.86
CA ILE A 11 1.41 -6.59 9.17
C ILE A 11 -0.02 -6.72 9.72
N ILE A 12 -0.12 -6.91 11.04
CA ILE A 12 -1.37 -6.85 11.79
C ILE A 12 -1.24 -5.70 12.77
N LEU A 13 -2.08 -4.69 12.60
CA LEU A 13 -2.14 -3.50 13.45
C LEU A 13 -3.41 -3.54 14.27
N THR A 14 -3.33 -3.37 15.57
CA THR A 14 -4.55 -3.19 16.38
C THR A 14 -5.18 -1.82 16.07
N CYS A 15 -6.46 -1.65 16.37
CA CYS A 15 -7.12 -0.36 16.16
C CYS A 15 -6.54 0.78 17.05
N GLU A 16 -5.80 0.44 18.10
CA GLU A 16 -5.04 1.38 18.94
C GLU A 16 -3.70 1.79 18.31
N GLY A 17 -3.28 1.13 17.22
CA GLY A 17 -2.01 1.39 16.54
C GLY A 17 -0.82 0.59 17.08
N GLU A 18 -1.06 -0.51 17.78
CA GLU A 18 0.00 -1.45 18.17
C GLU A 18 0.31 -2.40 17.00
N VAL A 19 1.59 -2.66 16.74
CA VAL A 19 2.03 -3.70 15.80
C VAL A 19 1.91 -5.06 16.49
N PHE A 20 0.79 -5.75 16.29
CA PHE A 20 0.56 -7.08 16.88
C PHE A 20 1.43 -8.16 16.22
N PHE A 21 1.62 -8.07 14.90
CA PHE A 21 2.43 -9.02 14.14
C PHE A 21 2.98 -8.36 12.88
N ALA A 22 4.18 -8.76 12.48
CA ALA A 22 4.77 -8.45 11.18
C ALA A 22 5.50 -9.68 10.66
N THR A 23 5.60 -9.90 9.35
CA THR A 23 6.46 -10.96 8.81
C THR A 23 7.93 -10.57 8.84
N HIS A 24 8.83 -11.54 9.03
CA HIS A 24 10.29 -11.33 9.01
C HIS A 24 10.81 -10.61 7.76
N THR A 25 10.10 -10.71 6.64
CA THR A 25 10.44 -10.01 5.40
C THR A 25 10.46 -8.49 5.53
N ILE A 26 9.83 -7.91 6.55
CA ILE A 26 9.86 -6.46 6.83
C ILE A 26 11.29 -5.91 6.94
N GLU A 27 12.24 -6.71 7.44
CA GLU A 27 13.65 -6.33 7.56
C GLU A 27 14.26 -6.04 6.19
N SER A 28 13.92 -6.83 5.16
CA SER A 28 14.40 -6.63 3.79
C SER A 28 13.80 -5.39 3.11
N TYR A 29 12.66 -4.88 3.58
CA TYR A 29 11.99 -3.72 3.00
C TYR A 29 12.23 -2.41 3.76
N LEU A 30 12.27 -2.47 5.10
CA LEU A 30 12.39 -1.30 5.97
C LEU A 30 13.66 -1.28 6.83
N GLY A 31 14.37 -2.40 6.95
CA GLY A 31 15.58 -2.51 7.78
C GLY A 31 15.32 -2.68 9.27
N PHE A 32 14.09 -2.93 9.69
CA PHE A 32 13.75 -3.23 11.09
C PHE A 32 13.72 -4.72 11.35
N HIS A 33 14.31 -5.15 12.48
CA HIS A 33 14.07 -6.49 12.98
C HIS A 33 12.63 -6.60 13.50
N GLN A 34 11.99 -7.74 13.24
CA GLN A 34 10.62 -8.02 13.67
C GLN A 34 10.45 -7.85 15.19
N SER A 35 11.44 -8.25 15.98
CA SER A 35 11.43 -8.13 17.44
C SER A 35 11.33 -6.69 17.94
N ASP A 36 11.86 -5.75 17.17
CA ASP A 36 12.02 -4.35 17.59
C ASP A 36 10.74 -3.55 17.35
N ILE A 37 9.89 -4.03 16.44
CA ILE A 37 8.65 -3.36 16.07
C ILE A 37 7.41 -4.02 16.66
N VAL A 38 7.44 -5.32 16.95
CA VAL A 38 6.29 -6.02 17.52
C VAL A 38 6.01 -5.48 18.93
N HIS A 39 4.73 -5.29 19.23
CA HIS A 39 4.23 -4.62 20.43
C HIS A 39 4.63 -3.15 20.59
N GLN A 40 5.21 -2.54 19.55
CA GLN A 40 5.46 -1.10 19.51
C GLN A 40 4.34 -0.35 18.80
N SER A 41 4.33 0.98 19.01
CA SER A 41 3.43 1.88 18.32
C SER A 41 3.84 2.04 16.86
N VAL A 42 2.91 1.75 15.94
CA VAL A 42 3.13 1.95 14.50
C VAL A 42 3.43 3.41 14.14
N TYR A 43 3.00 4.36 14.97
CA TYR A 43 3.20 5.79 14.73
C TYR A 43 4.67 6.22 14.85
N GLU A 44 5.54 5.43 15.48
CA GLU A 44 6.99 5.65 15.50
C GLU A 44 7.64 5.28 14.16
N LEU A 45 7.04 4.32 13.47
CA LEU A 45 7.47 3.83 12.17
C LEU A 45 6.89 4.67 11.02
N VAL A 46 5.81 5.43 11.23
CA VAL A 46 5.13 6.18 10.17
C VAL A 46 5.53 7.65 10.16
N HIS A 47 5.64 8.22 8.96
CA HIS A 47 5.93 9.65 8.78
C HIS A 47 4.86 10.51 9.47
N SER A 48 5.27 11.60 10.13
CA SER A 48 4.38 12.42 10.96
C SER A 48 3.11 12.91 10.23
N GLU A 49 3.26 13.36 8.98
CA GLU A 49 2.15 13.81 8.12
C GLU A 49 1.13 12.70 7.79
N ASP A 50 1.53 11.42 7.83
CA ASP A 50 0.66 10.31 7.44
C ASP A 50 -0.06 9.68 8.66
N ARG A 51 0.24 10.16 9.88
CA ARG A 51 -0.28 9.58 11.13
C ARG A 51 -1.79 9.72 11.28
N GLU A 52 -2.34 10.89 10.96
CA GLU A 52 -3.78 11.13 11.05
C GLU A 52 -4.55 10.26 10.05
N GLU A 53 -4.01 10.07 8.84
CA GLU A 53 -4.64 9.19 7.86
C GLU A 53 -4.59 7.73 8.31
N LEU A 54 -3.47 7.26 8.89
CA LEU A 54 -3.40 5.91 9.44
C LEU A 54 -4.42 5.70 10.58
N GLN A 55 -4.54 6.65 11.51
CA GLN A 55 -5.56 6.60 12.57
C GLN A 55 -6.95 6.43 11.98
N ARG A 56 -7.26 7.21 10.94
CA ARG A 56 -8.53 7.15 10.23
C ARG A 56 -8.77 5.79 9.57
N GLN A 57 -7.73 5.19 8.99
CA GLN A 57 -7.78 3.87 8.34
C GLN A 57 -7.98 2.72 9.34
N LEU A 58 -7.44 2.85 10.56
CA LEU A 58 -7.59 1.86 11.62
C LEU A 58 -8.99 1.88 12.24
N LEU A 59 -9.68 3.03 12.22
CA LEU A 59 -11.07 3.10 12.64
C LEU A 59 -11.98 2.34 11.68
N TRP A 60 -12.79 1.44 12.23
CA TRP A 60 -13.65 0.55 11.43
C TRP A 60 -14.78 1.31 10.72
N ASN A 61 -15.27 2.40 11.29
CA ASN A 61 -16.47 3.13 10.86
C ASN A 61 -16.19 4.37 9.98
N THR A 62 -14.94 4.79 9.77
CA THR A 62 -14.68 6.09 9.14
C THR A 62 -14.99 6.17 7.65
N PHE A 63 -15.03 5.03 6.96
CA PHE A 63 -15.29 4.96 5.53
C PHE A 63 -16.68 4.44 5.19
N LEU A 64 -17.58 4.44 6.18
CA LEU A 64 -18.95 4.00 5.96
C LEU A 64 -19.68 4.98 5.04
N PRO A 65 -20.51 4.48 4.11
CA PRO A 65 -21.46 5.32 3.39
C PRO A 65 -22.35 6.10 4.37
N THR A 66 -22.78 7.31 3.99
CA THR A 66 -23.61 8.19 4.84
C THR A 66 -24.85 7.47 5.39
N GLU A 67 -25.46 6.60 4.59
CA GLU A 67 -26.64 5.80 4.93
C GLU A 67 -26.39 4.78 6.05
N LEU A 68 -25.13 4.42 6.30
CA LEU A 68 -24.71 3.39 7.26
C LEU A 68 -23.94 3.98 8.46
N THR A 69 -23.90 5.30 8.62
CA THR A 69 -23.13 5.97 9.68
C THR A 69 -23.54 5.61 11.11
N GLY A 70 -24.74 5.04 11.31
CA GLY A 70 -25.24 4.53 12.60
C GLY A 70 -25.28 3.01 12.73
N ILE A 71 -24.67 2.26 11.79
CA ILE A 71 -24.63 0.80 11.86
C ILE A 71 -23.87 0.35 13.11
N GLN A 72 -24.33 -0.71 13.77
CA GLN A 72 -23.61 -1.28 14.90
C GLN A 72 -22.45 -2.15 14.39
N LEU A 73 -21.39 -2.27 15.19
CA LEU A 73 -20.21 -3.08 14.83
C LEU A 73 -20.60 -4.53 14.50
N ALA A 74 -21.53 -5.12 15.27
CA ALA A 74 -22.02 -6.48 15.03
C ALA A 74 -22.60 -6.66 13.62
N ASP A 75 -23.31 -5.66 13.12
CA ASP A 75 -23.89 -5.67 11.77
C ASP A 75 -22.83 -5.41 10.69
N ALA A 76 -21.79 -4.63 10.98
CA ALA A 76 -20.68 -4.41 10.04
C ALA A 76 -19.78 -5.65 9.87
N LEU A 77 -19.75 -6.52 10.88
CA LEU A 77 -18.96 -7.75 10.89
C LEU A 77 -19.63 -8.92 10.14
N VAL A 78 -20.88 -8.77 9.69
CA VAL A 78 -21.55 -9.82 8.91
C VAL A 78 -20.86 -10.02 7.56
N PRO A 79 -20.76 -11.27 7.05
CA PRO A 79 -20.04 -11.57 5.81
C PRO A 79 -20.52 -10.75 4.61
N GLU A 80 -21.82 -10.46 4.52
CA GLU A 80 -22.43 -9.69 3.43
C GLU A 80 -21.94 -8.24 3.38
N LYS A 81 -21.57 -7.67 4.52
CA LYS A 81 -21.07 -6.29 4.65
C LYS A 81 -19.56 -6.22 4.86
N SER A 82 -18.87 -7.34 4.70
CA SER A 82 -17.41 -7.42 4.91
C SER A 82 -16.59 -6.47 4.03
N ALA A 83 -17.15 -5.99 2.92
CA ALA A 83 -16.52 -5.00 2.04
C ALA A 83 -16.39 -3.61 2.68
N LEU A 84 -17.24 -3.27 3.67
CA LEU A 84 -17.17 -2.00 4.40
C LEU A 84 -15.88 -1.85 5.24
N LEU A 85 -15.27 -2.99 5.55
CA LEU A 85 -14.06 -3.08 6.38
C LEU A 85 -12.78 -3.24 5.55
N ASP A 86 -12.88 -3.25 4.22
CA ASP A 86 -11.72 -3.21 3.34
C ASP A 86 -10.99 -1.87 3.44
N ARG A 87 -9.67 -1.91 3.38
CA ARG A 87 -8.77 -0.76 3.48
C ARG A 87 -7.75 -0.85 2.36
N SER A 88 -7.59 0.25 1.62
CA SER A 88 -6.58 0.40 0.58
C SER A 88 -6.07 1.82 0.62
N PHE A 89 -4.82 2.02 0.99
CA PHE A 89 -4.25 3.35 1.17
C PHE A 89 -2.73 3.30 1.07
N THR A 90 -2.10 4.47 0.97
CA THR A 90 -0.66 4.58 0.78
C THR A 90 -0.05 5.46 1.87
N ILE A 91 0.93 4.96 2.60
CA ILE A 91 1.62 5.71 3.68
C ILE A 91 3.12 5.49 3.64
N ARG A 92 3.86 6.45 4.19
CA ARG A 92 5.33 6.39 4.29
C ARG A 92 5.74 5.79 5.64
N PHE A 93 6.47 4.69 5.56
CA PHE A 93 7.19 4.11 6.69
C PHE A 93 8.63 4.62 6.70
N ARG A 94 9.20 4.80 7.90
CA ARG A 94 10.62 4.97 8.10
C ARG A 94 11.34 3.78 7.49
N CYS A 95 12.45 4.04 6.82
CA CYS A 95 13.28 3.02 6.22
C CYS A 95 14.73 3.27 6.64
N LEU A 96 15.36 2.24 7.22
CA LEU A 96 16.74 2.26 7.68
C LEU A 96 17.73 1.77 6.63
N LEU A 97 17.25 1.37 5.45
CA LEU A 97 18.11 0.89 4.37
C LEU A 97 18.82 2.06 3.68
N ASP A 98 20.14 1.93 3.50
CA ASP A 98 21.12 2.98 3.14
C ASP A 98 20.88 3.73 1.81
N ASN A 99 19.87 3.32 1.03
CA ASN A 99 19.60 3.87 -0.31
C ASN A 99 18.26 4.61 -0.42
N THR A 100 17.57 4.87 0.70
CA THR A 100 16.27 5.54 0.71
C THR A 100 16.35 6.91 1.41
N SER A 101 15.40 7.80 1.15
CA SER A 101 15.30 9.14 1.77
C SER A 101 14.93 9.09 3.27
N GLY A 102 15.27 8.01 3.98
CA GLY A 102 14.81 7.68 5.33
C GLY A 102 13.35 7.22 5.42
N PHE A 103 12.62 7.22 4.30
CA PHE A 103 11.23 6.77 4.24
C PHE A 103 10.95 6.00 2.94
N LEU A 104 10.15 4.95 3.07
CA LEU A 104 9.64 4.14 1.96
C LEU A 104 8.12 4.25 1.94
N ARG A 105 7.58 4.62 0.77
CA ARG A 105 6.14 4.65 0.55
C ARG A 105 5.65 3.22 0.33
N LEU A 106 4.61 2.82 1.05
CA LEU A 106 4.00 1.50 0.94
C LEU A 106 2.54 1.63 0.51
N ASP A 107 2.11 0.80 -0.43
CA ASP A 107 0.69 0.52 -0.71
C ASP A 107 0.23 -0.56 0.29
N ILE A 108 -0.77 -0.23 1.09
CA ILE A 108 -1.31 -1.07 2.15
C ILE A 108 -2.70 -1.49 1.76
N ARG A 109 -2.90 -2.80 1.67
CA ARG A 109 -4.20 -3.41 1.36
C ARG A 109 -4.55 -4.42 2.43
N GLY A 110 -5.74 -4.32 2.97
CA GLY A 110 -6.13 -5.17 4.08
C GLY A 110 -7.59 -5.05 4.44
N LYS A 111 -7.95 -5.69 5.55
CA LYS A 111 -9.29 -5.66 6.11
C LYS A 111 -9.24 -5.56 7.62
N VAL A 112 -10.10 -4.73 8.20
CA VAL A 112 -10.32 -4.68 9.64
C VAL A 112 -11.16 -5.90 10.04
N LYS A 113 -10.69 -6.70 11.00
CA LYS A 113 -11.37 -7.89 11.52
C LYS A 113 -11.16 -8.05 13.02
N VAL A 114 -11.96 -8.91 13.63
CA VAL A 114 -11.76 -9.30 15.03
C VAL A 114 -10.44 -10.06 15.20
N LEU A 115 -9.63 -9.60 16.15
CA LEU A 115 -8.38 -10.20 16.56
C LEU A 115 -8.63 -11.23 17.67
N HIS A 116 -8.71 -12.50 17.30
CA HIS A 116 -8.98 -13.59 18.24
C HIS A 116 -7.74 -13.93 19.09
N GLY A 117 -7.97 -14.51 20.27
CA GLY A 117 -6.88 -15.01 21.13
C GLY A 117 -6.26 -13.99 22.09
N GLN A 118 -6.86 -12.81 22.23
CA GLN A 118 -6.44 -11.86 23.26
C GLN A 118 -6.98 -12.30 24.64
N ASN A 119 -6.07 -12.53 25.61
CA ASN A 119 -6.42 -12.87 27.00
C ASN A 119 -6.90 -11.67 27.83
N LYS A 120 -7.48 -10.65 27.19
CA LYS A 120 -8.00 -9.46 27.85
C LYS A 120 -9.53 -9.58 27.88
N LYS A 121 -10.13 -9.45 29.07
CA LYS A 121 -11.59 -9.31 29.21
C LYS A 121 -11.98 -7.89 28.75
N ILE A 122 -12.07 -7.69 27.43
CA ILE A 122 -12.47 -6.41 26.84
C ILE A 122 -13.97 -6.51 26.54
N GLU A 123 -14.72 -5.47 26.89
CA GLU A 123 -16.17 -5.36 26.72
C GLU A 123 -16.57 -5.29 25.23
N GLU A 124 -15.68 -4.75 24.39
CA GLU A 124 -15.79 -4.73 22.93
C GLU A 124 -14.81 -5.71 22.26
N PRO A 125 -15.19 -6.32 21.12
CA PRO A 125 -14.31 -7.25 20.42
C PRO A 125 -13.04 -6.51 19.93
N PRO A 126 -11.83 -7.00 20.23
CA PRO A 126 -10.60 -6.35 19.80
C PRO A 126 -10.52 -6.41 18.27
N LEU A 127 -10.43 -5.25 17.62
CA LEU A 127 -10.31 -5.14 16.17
C LEU A 127 -8.86 -4.90 15.77
N ALA A 128 -8.50 -5.42 14.61
CA ALA A 128 -7.20 -5.20 13.99
C ALA A 128 -7.31 -5.13 12.47
N LEU A 129 -6.47 -4.30 11.87
CA LEU A 129 -6.21 -4.27 10.44
C LEU A 129 -5.24 -5.40 10.08
N PHE A 130 -5.71 -6.36 9.30
CA PHE A 130 -4.88 -7.40 8.69
C PHE A 130 -4.50 -6.92 7.30
N ALA A 131 -3.23 -6.55 7.11
CA ALA A 131 -2.79 -5.90 5.88
C ALA A 131 -1.55 -6.53 5.28
N PHE A 132 -1.49 -6.44 3.96
CA PHE A 132 -0.32 -6.69 3.14
C PHE A 132 0.22 -5.35 2.66
N CYS A 133 1.52 -5.15 2.81
CA CYS A 133 2.23 -3.92 2.51
C CYS A 133 3.22 -4.15 1.39
N THR A 134 3.09 -3.42 0.28
CA THR A 134 4.01 -3.49 -0.86
C THR A 134 4.72 -2.16 -1.05
N PRO A 135 6.02 -2.16 -1.39
CA PRO A 135 6.73 -0.93 -1.72
C PRO A 135 6.12 -0.28 -2.95
N PHE A 136 5.77 0.99 -2.82
CA PHE A 136 5.27 1.82 -3.90
C PHE A 136 6.45 2.32 -4.74
N GLY A 137 6.63 1.74 -5.93
CA GLY A 137 7.70 2.10 -6.85
C GLY A 137 7.83 1.06 -7.97
N PRO A 138 8.68 1.29 -8.98
CA PRO A 138 9.04 0.22 -9.90
C PRO A 138 9.56 -0.98 -9.07
N PRO A 139 9.17 -2.23 -9.40
CA PRO A 139 9.61 -3.40 -8.66
C PRO A 139 11.14 -3.36 -8.52
N SER A 140 11.62 -3.63 -7.30
CA SER A 140 13.04 -3.61 -7.00
C SER A 140 13.79 -4.52 -7.99
N MET A 141 14.98 -4.09 -8.44
CA MET A 141 15.76 -4.80 -9.48
C MET A 141 16.06 -6.27 -9.16
N LEU A 142 15.83 -6.71 -7.93
CA LEU A 142 16.07 -8.08 -7.48
C LEU A 142 15.03 -9.08 -8.03
N GLU A 143 13.91 -8.61 -8.60
CA GLU A 143 12.84 -9.46 -9.12
C GLU A 143 12.28 -8.98 -10.45
N ILE A 144 13.16 -8.72 -11.43
CA ILE A 144 12.69 -8.64 -12.82
C ILE A 144 12.85 -10.03 -13.43
N PRO A 145 11.84 -10.93 -13.38
CA PRO A 145 11.73 -11.85 -14.50
C PRO A 145 11.51 -10.95 -15.71
N HIS A 146 12.27 -11.19 -16.76
CA HIS A 146 12.21 -10.53 -18.06
C HIS A 146 10.76 -10.53 -18.62
N LYS A 147 9.86 -9.73 -18.05
CA LYS A 147 8.48 -9.62 -18.54
C LYS A 147 8.54 -8.64 -19.69
N GLU A 148 8.69 -9.20 -20.87
CA GLU A 148 8.55 -8.57 -22.20
C GLU A 148 7.20 -7.85 -22.43
N ASN A 149 6.38 -7.68 -21.38
CA ASN A 149 5.05 -7.07 -21.39
C ASN A 149 4.96 -5.79 -20.54
N MET A 150 6.03 -5.31 -19.92
CA MET A 150 6.05 -4.01 -19.24
C MET A 150 6.60 -2.95 -20.17
N PHE A 151 5.90 -1.82 -20.24
CA PHE A 151 6.33 -0.69 -21.03
C PHE A 151 6.36 0.58 -20.20
N LYS A 152 7.30 1.47 -20.51
CA LYS A 152 7.49 2.74 -19.82
C LYS A 152 7.02 3.88 -20.72
N SER A 153 6.28 4.81 -20.13
CA SER A 153 5.99 6.11 -20.73
C SER A 153 6.39 7.22 -19.76
N LYS A 154 6.89 8.32 -20.29
CA LYS A 154 7.27 9.53 -19.56
C LYS A 154 6.25 10.60 -19.89
N HIS A 155 5.69 11.24 -18.87
CA HIS A 155 4.72 12.30 -19.02
C HIS A 155 5.18 13.54 -18.25
N LYS A 156 4.73 14.72 -18.68
CA LYS A 156 4.78 15.93 -17.84
C LYS A 156 3.70 15.84 -16.75
N LEU A 157 3.74 16.77 -15.80
CA LEU A 157 2.74 16.86 -14.71
C LEU A 157 1.31 17.15 -15.22
N ASP A 158 1.18 17.72 -16.44
CA ASP A 158 -0.09 17.90 -17.14
C ASP A 158 -0.54 16.63 -17.90
N PHE A 159 0.07 15.48 -17.62
CA PHE A 159 -0.10 14.19 -18.30
C PHE A 159 0.27 14.16 -19.79
N SER A 160 0.82 15.24 -20.37
CA SER A 160 1.26 15.22 -21.77
C SER A 160 2.43 14.25 -21.97
N LEU A 161 2.33 13.42 -23.02
CA LEU A 161 3.33 12.38 -23.32
C LEU A 161 4.64 13.01 -23.81
N VAL A 162 5.74 12.67 -23.14
CA VAL A 162 7.11 13.11 -23.47
C VAL A 162 7.83 12.04 -24.28
N SER A 163 7.82 10.79 -23.81
CA SER A 163 8.47 9.67 -24.48
C SER A 163 7.82 8.34 -24.09
N MET A 164 8.02 7.31 -24.89
CA MET A 164 7.40 6.00 -24.70
C MET A 164 8.29 4.90 -25.30
N ASP A 165 8.32 3.73 -24.67
CA ASP A 165 9.07 2.57 -25.18
C ASP A 165 8.62 2.20 -26.60
N GLN A 166 9.59 1.87 -27.46
CA GLN A 166 9.35 1.56 -28.88
C GLN A 166 8.40 0.38 -29.06
N ASN A 167 8.43 -0.58 -28.14
CA ASN A 167 7.60 -1.79 -28.20
C ASN A 167 6.10 -1.52 -27.93
N ILE A 168 5.72 -0.35 -27.39
CA ILE A 168 4.29 0.02 -27.24
C ILE A 168 3.63 0.27 -28.60
N LYS A 169 4.37 0.87 -29.55
CA LYS A 169 3.84 1.21 -30.88
C LYS A 169 3.29 -0.02 -31.61
N ASN A 170 3.91 -1.18 -31.41
CA ASN A 170 3.53 -2.40 -32.11
C ASN A 170 2.38 -3.17 -31.43
N ARG A 171 2.00 -2.85 -30.19
CA ARG A 171 0.94 -3.58 -29.44
C ARG A 171 -0.27 -2.75 -29.06
N CYS A 172 -0.12 -1.46 -28.73
CA CYS A 172 -1.26 -0.64 -28.27
C CYS A 172 -1.82 0.30 -29.35
N PHE A 173 -1.05 0.62 -30.38
CA PHE A 173 -1.50 1.53 -31.44
C PHE A 173 -2.06 0.72 -32.62
N ARG A 174 -3.34 0.36 -32.57
CA ARG A 174 -4.13 0.23 -33.80
C ARG A 174 -4.25 1.64 -34.38
N ASN A 175 -3.47 1.92 -35.41
CA ASN A 175 -3.44 2.99 -36.43
C ASN A 175 -4.17 4.35 -36.30
N ASP A 176 -5.00 4.66 -35.31
CA ASP A 176 -5.92 5.81 -35.43
C ASP A 176 -5.82 6.92 -34.38
N CYS A 177 -4.89 6.89 -33.42
CA CYS A 177 -4.80 7.99 -32.45
C CYS A 177 -3.36 8.37 -32.09
N VAL A 178 -3.10 9.68 -32.13
CA VAL A 178 -1.87 10.42 -31.76
C VAL A 178 -0.88 10.65 -32.91
N SER A 179 -1.16 11.69 -33.70
CA SER A 179 -0.16 12.43 -34.46
C SER A 179 0.79 13.15 -33.50
N ILE A 180 2.02 12.63 -33.40
CA ILE A 180 3.12 13.33 -32.70
C ILE A 180 3.50 14.54 -33.56
N PRO A 181 3.42 15.79 -33.07
CA PRO A 181 3.86 16.95 -33.84
C PRO A 181 5.38 16.89 -34.01
N LYS A 182 5.84 16.65 -35.24
CA LYS A 182 7.26 16.81 -35.61
C LYS A 182 7.64 18.27 -35.40
N LYS A 183 8.51 18.56 -34.42
CA LYS A 183 9.26 19.83 -34.38
C LYS A 183 10.04 19.92 -35.69
N ARG A 184 9.66 20.86 -36.58
CA ARG A 184 10.52 21.29 -37.67
C ARG A 184 11.72 21.97 -37.04
N SER A 185 12.88 21.31 -37.10
CA SER A 185 14.17 21.95 -36.90
C SER A 185 14.37 22.96 -38.04
N GLY A 186 14.46 24.23 -37.70
CA GLY A 186 14.98 25.25 -38.62
C GLY A 186 16.48 25.00 -38.83
N MET A 187 16.92 25.14 -40.08
CA MET A 187 18.30 25.44 -40.44
C MET A 187 18.26 26.48 -41.57
N ALA A 188 18.97 27.58 -41.31
CA ALA A 188 19.57 28.57 -42.20
C ALA A 188 18.79 29.03 -43.45
#